data_AF-A0A2A5NWR0-F1
#
_entry.id   AF-A0A2A5NWR0-F1
#
_cell.length_a   1.000
_cell.length_b   1.000
_cell.length_c   1.000
_cell.angle_alpha   90.00
_cell.angle_beta   90.00
_cell.angle_gamma   90.00
#
_symmetry.space_group_name_H-M   'P 1'
#
loop_
_entity.id
_entity.type
_entity.pdbx_description
1 polymer ?
#
loop_
_entity_poly.entity_id
_entity_poly.type
_entity_poly.pdbx_seq_one_letter_code
_entity_poly.pdbx_strand_id
1 'polypeptide(L)'
;MAVRSTRDRQLATSRVERTQLKDPPAAGRSLPITLTQHLADMLSHTGTTSPQILREQRDRFESDPALPDPNDPIFAQSSMRWCRTAADAVLLLAYEQAAGHTATMLWDLDQDERVVLSTRVHE
;
A
#
# COMPACT_ATOMS: atom_id res chain seq x y z
N MET A 1 72.82 48.61 -9.33
CA MET A 1 73.19 47.25 -9.78
C MET A 1 71.93 46.39 -9.85
N ALA A 2 71.68 45.86 -11.05
CA ALA A 2 70.93 44.65 -11.44
C ALA A 2 70.69 43.59 -10.32
N VAL A 3 69.67 42.71 -10.27
CA VAL A 3 68.68 42.22 -11.26
C VAL A 3 67.72 41.19 -10.59
N ARG A 4 66.43 41.21 -10.99
CA ARG A 4 65.41 40.11 -11.16
C ARG A 4 65.06 39.19 -9.97
N SER A 5 63.78 39.09 -9.56
CA SER A 5 62.57 38.52 -10.24
C SER A 5 62.30 37.09 -9.77
N THR A 6 61.12 36.85 -9.19
CA THR A 6 60.16 35.84 -9.70
C THR A 6 58.87 35.86 -8.87
N ARG A 7 57.74 36.02 -9.57
CA ARG A 7 56.44 35.35 -9.37
C ARG A 7 55.71 35.58 -8.03
N ASP A 8 54.40 35.74 -7.97
CA ASP A 8 53.32 35.86 -8.93
C ASP A 8 52.14 36.44 -8.13
N ARG A 9 51.47 37.43 -8.73
CA ARG A 9 50.02 37.56 -8.82
C ARG A 9 49.14 37.06 -7.65
N GLN A 10 48.38 37.98 -7.04
CA GLN A 10 46.93 38.21 -7.29
C GLN A 10 46.05 37.11 -6.67
N LEU A 11 44.87 37.32 -6.11
CA LEU A 11 43.95 38.44 -5.93
C LEU A 11 42.81 37.86 -5.06
N ALA A 12 41.92 38.74 -4.61
CA ALA A 12 40.51 38.43 -4.40
C ALA A 12 40.13 37.57 -3.18
N THR A 13 39.80 38.30 -2.10
CA THR A 13 38.48 38.27 -1.47
C THR A 13 37.62 37.03 -1.72
N SER A 14 37.33 36.28 -0.66
CA SER A 14 36.09 35.48 -0.60
C SER A 14 35.49 35.62 0.79
N ARG A 15 34.63 36.64 0.88
CA ARG A 15 33.58 36.76 1.89
C ARG A 15 32.69 35.53 1.73
N VAL A 16 32.82 34.55 2.62
CA VAL A 16 31.90 33.43 2.68
C VAL A 16 30.60 33.99 3.26
N GLU A 17 29.70 34.40 2.38
CA GLU A 17 28.30 34.56 2.74
C GLU A 17 27.81 33.22 3.28
N ARG A 18 27.50 33.20 4.58
CA ARG A 18 26.67 32.14 5.15
C ARG A 18 25.30 32.28 4.50
N THR A 19 25.13 31.62 3.37
CA THR A 19 23.80 31.32 2.85
C THR A 19 23.12 30.52 3.95
N GLN A 20 22.18 31.16 4.65
CA GLN A 20 21.21 30.44 5.46
C GLN A 20 20.66 29.33 4.57
N LEU A 21 20.84 28.07 4.99
CA LEU A 21 20.08 26.96 4.43
C LEU A 21 18.62 27.19 4.83
N LYS A 22 17.97 28.02 4.02
CA LYS A 22 16.53 28.16 3.94
C LYS A 22 16.06 26.91 3.21
N ASP A 23 15.75 25.89 3.99
CA ASP A 23 14.49 25.14 3.92
C ASP A 23 14.61 23.88 4.79
N PRO A 24 13.61 23.57 5.64
CA PRO A 24 13.55 22.27 6.31
C PRO A 24 13.46 21.15 5.25
N PRO A 25 13.88 19.92 5.55
CA PRO A 25 13.74 18.80 4.62
C PRO A 25 12.29 18.71 4.20
N ALA A 26 12.04 18.79 2.88
CA ALA A 26 10.70 18.70 2.31
C ALA A 26 9.99 17.51 2.93
N ALA A 27 8.92 17.77 3.67
CA ALA A 27 8.06 16.74 4.23
C ALA A 27 7.77 15.70 3.14
N GLY A 28 7.94 14.42 3.50
CA GLY A 28 7.95 13.29 2.58
C GLY A 28 6.90 13.44 1.49
N ARG A 29 7.37 13.58 0.24
CA ARG A 29 6.50 13.65 -0.93
C ARG A 29 5.72 12.34 -1.00
N SER A 30 4.43 12.39 -0.66
CA SER A 30 3.52 11.28 -0.92
C SER A 30 3.29 11.22 -2.43
N LEU A 31 3.68 10.10 -3.04
CA LEU A 31 3.35 9.82 -4.43
C LEU A 31 2.05 9.00 -4.44
N PRO A 32 0.95 9.52 -5.01
CA PRO A 32 -0.26 8.73 -5.12
C PRO A 32 0.00 7.56 -6.07
N ILE A 33 -0.19 6.34 -5.57
CA ILE A 33 -0.15 5.12 -6.38
C ILE A 33 -1.60 4.70 -6.61
N THR A 34 -1.99 4.57 -7.87
CA THR A 34 -3.28 3.99 -8.25
C THR A 34 -3.10 2.49 -8.45
N LEU A 35 -3.83 1.69 -7.67
CA LEU A 35 -3.90 0.26 -7.91
C LEU A 35 -4.85 0.01 -9.08
N THR A 36 -4.33 -0.48 -10.20
CA THR A 36 -5.15 -0.91 -11.35
C THR A 36 -5.77 -2.28 -11.07
N GLN A 37 -6.80 -2.67 -11.82
CA GLN A 37 -7.38 -4.01 -11.72
C GLN A 37 -6.33 -5.12 -11.85
N HIS A 38 -5.43 -5.01 -12.83
CA HIS A 38 -4.36 -5.98 -13.03
C HIS A 38 -3.44 -6.11 -11.80
N LEU A 39 -3.06 -4.98 -11.18
CA LEU A 39 -2.23 -4.99 -9.98
C LEU A 39 -3.01 -5.52 -8.77
N ALA A 40 -4.30 -5.22 -8.66
CA ALA A 40 -5.16 -5.76 -7.61
C ALA A 40 -5.28 -7.29 -7.71
N ASP A 41 -5.44 -7.82 -8.91
CA ASP A 41 -5.52 -9.26 -9.14
C ASP A 41 -4.20 -9.97 -8.78
N MET A 42 -3.05 -9.28 -8.93
CA MET A 42 -1.73 -9.79 -8.52
C MET A 42 -1.51 -9.84 -7.00
N LEU A 43 -2.34 -9.18 -6.18
CA LEU A 43 -2.20 -9.21 -4.71
C LEU A 43 -2.61 -10.56 -4.09
N SER A 44 -3.30 -11.41 -4.86
CA SER A 44 -3.72 -12.75 -4.41
C SER A 44 -2.62 -13.80 -4.60
N HIS A 45 -2.49 -14.79 -3.69
CA HIS A 45 -1.45 -15.83 -3.79
C HIS A 45 -1.97 -17.26 -4.04
N THR A 46 -3.20 -17.60 -3.62
CA THR A 46 -3.82 -18.91 -3.91
C THR A 46 -5.05 -18.79 -4.83
N GLY A 47 -5.21 -17.64 -5.50
CA GLY A 47 -6.29 -17.38 -6.45
C GLY A 47 -7.61 -16.96 -5.80
N THR A 48 -8.68 -16.94 -6.60
CA THR A 48 -10.04 -16.59 -6.16
C THR A 48 -10.87 -17.85 -5.93
N THR A 49 -11.55 -17.92 -4.79
CA THR A 49 -12.36 -19.08 -4.36
C THR A 49 -13.79 -18.68 -3.99
N SER A 50 -14.69 -19.65 -3.96
CA SER A 50 -16.09 -19.49 -3.53
C SER A 50 -16.18 -19.29 -2.00
N PRO A 51 -17.15 -18.52 -1.49
CA PRO A 51 -17.34 -18.26 -0.06
C PRO A 51 -17.93 -19.46 0.70
N GLN A 52 -18.12 -20.60 0.04
CA GLN A 52 -18.56 -21.85 0.67
C GLN A 52 -17.64 -22.26 1.83
N ILE A 53 -16.31 -22.10 1.67
CA ILE A 53 -15.33 -22.43 2.71
C ILE A 53 -15.61 -21.65 4.00
N LEU A 54 -15.95 -20.36 3.89
CA LEU A 54 -16.31 -19.54 5.05
C LEU A 54 -17.58 -20.03 5.76
N ARG A 55 -18.57 -20.55 5.00
CA ARG A 55 -19.80 -21.10 5.59
C ARG A 55 -19.55 -22.44 6.28
N GLU A 56 -18.72 -23.28 5.68
CA GLU A 56 -18.39 -24.62 6.20
C GLU A 56 -17.47 -24.56 7.43
N GLN A 57 -16.61 -23.56 7.50
CA GLN A 57 -15.56 -23.43 8.53
C GLN A 57 -15.59 -22.06 9.20
N ARG A 58 -16.76 -21.57 9.59
CA ARG A 58 -16.91 -20.18 10.09
C ARG A 58 -15.99 -19.85 11.27
N ASP A 59 -15.81 -20.81 12.17
CA ASP A 59 -14.99 -20.68 13.39
C ASP A 59 -13.48 -20.53 13.09
N ARG A 60 -13.04 -20.90 11.88
CA ARG A 60 -11.65 -20.73 11.43
C ARG A 60 -11.33 -19.27 11.06
N PHE A 61 -12.36 -18.45 10.82
CA PHE A 61 -12.20 -17.09 10.33
C PHE A 61 -12.58 -16.04 11.38
N GLU A 62 -11.63 -15.17 11.70
CA GLU A 62 -11.88 -13.96 12.47
C GLU A 62 -12.09 -12.77 11.52
N SER A 63 -13.03 -11.87 11.84
CA SER A 63 -13.31 -10.66 11.06
C SER A 63 -13.13 -9.43 11.92
N ASP A 64 -12.63 -8.35 11.31
CA ASP A 64 -12.55 -7.05 11.99
C ASP A 64 -13.97 -6.50 12.24
N PRO A 65 -14.36 -6.19 13.50
CA PRO A 65 -15.69 -5.66 13.82
C PRO A 65 -15.96 -4.26 13.23
N ALA A 66 -14.92 -3.54 12.78
CA ALA A 66 -15.08 -2.26 12.09
C ALA A 66 -15.45 -2.42 10.60
N LEU A 67 -15.35 -3.64 10.05
CA LEU A 67 -15.69 -3.95 8.66
C LEU A 67 -17.08 -4.60 8.56
N PRO A 68 -17.67 -4.65 7.35
CA PRO A 68 -18.95 -5.32 7.15
C PRO A 68 -18.94 -6.77 7.66
N ASP A 69 -20.05 -7.19 8.27
CA ASP A 69 -20.22 -8.55 8.79
C ASP A 69 -20.16 -9.55 7.63
N PRO A 70 -19.20 -10.49 7.62
CA PRO A 70 -19.09 -11.48 6.55
C PRO A 70 -20.29 -12.45 6.45
N ASN A 71 -21.17 -12.48 7.45
CA ASN A 71 -22.41 -13.26 7.41
C ASN A 71 -23.59 -12.49 6.78
N ASP A 72 -23.41 -11.22 6.42
CA ASP A 72 -24.45 -10.43 5.75
C ASP A 72 -24.85 -11.09 4.42
N PRO A 73 -26.17 -11.18 4.10
CA PRO A 73 -26.66 -11.68 2.82
C PRO A 73 -25.98 -11.09 1.57
N ILE A 74 -25.43 -9.87 1.64
CA ILE A 74 -24.68 -9.27 0.53
C ILE A 74 -23.46 -10.11 0.10
N PHE A 75 -22.89 -10.91 1.00
CA PHE A 75 -21.78 -11.82 0.71
C PHE A 75 -22.25 -13.20 0.23
N ALA A 76 -23.54 -13.39 -0.07
CA ALA A 76 -24.05 -14.69 -0.50
C ALA A 76 -23.40 -15.20 -1.80
N GLN A 77 -22.97 -14.30 -2.67
CA GLN A 77 -22.33 -14.56 -3.97
C GLN A 77 -20.94 -13.90 -4.08
N SER A 78 -20.31 -13.62 -2.94
CA SER A 78 -18.97 -13.02 -2.91
C SER A 78 -17.90 -13.97 -3.44
N SER A 79 -16.67 -13.49 -3.49
CA SER A 79 -15.49 -14.28 -3.77
C SER A 79 -14.44 -14.05 -2.69
N MET A 80 -13.68 -15.09 -2.34
CA MET A 80 -12.58 -15.05 -1.37
C MET A 80 -11.25 -15.01 -2.10
N ARG A 81 -10.40 -14.03 -1.78
CA ARG A 81 -9.03 -13.92 -2.29
C ARG A 81 -8.04 -13.92 -1.13
N TRP A 82 -7.18 -14.91 -1.14
CA TRP A 82 -6.15 -15.09 -0.13
C TRP A 82 -4.94 -14.23 -0.47
N CYS A 83 -4.39 -13.57 0.54
CA CYS A 83 -3.29 -12.63 0.49
C CYS A 83 -2.14 -13.12 1.37
N ARG A 84 -0.92 -13.08 0.83
CA ARG A 84 0.27 -13.59 1.52
C ARG A 84 0.65 -12.73 2.71
N THR A 85 0.37 -11.43 2.61
CA THR A 85 0.67 -10.46 3.66
C THR A 85 -0.56 -9.64 4.01
N ALA A 86 -0.56 -9.08 5.23
CA ALA A 86 -1.58 -8.12 5.64
C ALA A 86 -1.58 -6.86 4.77
N ALA A 87 -0.42 -6.43 4.27
CA ALA A 87 -0.33 -5.29 3.37
C ALA A 87 -1.07 -5.54 2.05
N ASP A 88 -0.89 -6.73 1.46
CA ASP A 88 -1.60 -7.12 0.22
C ASP A 88 -3.11 -7.14 0.44
N ALA A 89 -3.57 -7.67 1.58
CA ALA A 89 -4.98 -7.71 1.93
C ALA A 89 -5.57 -6.30 2.11
N VAL A 90 -4.85 -5.40 2.78
CA VAL A 90 -5.28 -3.99 2.96
C VAL A 90 -5.36 -3.26 1.62
N LEU A 91 -4.37 -3.43 0.74
CA LEU A 91 -4.38 -2.81 -0.58
C LEU A 91 -5.53 -3.34 -1.44
N LEU A 92 -5.79 -4.65 -1.41
CA LEU A 92 -6.88 -5.27 -2.13
C LEU A 92 -8.25 -4.81 -1.58
N LEU A 93 -8.43 -4.79 -0.26
CA LEU A 93 -9.64 -4.29 0.38
C LEU A 93 -9.94 -2.84 -0.04
N ALA A 94 -8.92 -1.97 0.03
CA ALA A 94 -9.06 -0.56 -0.36
C ALA A 94 -9.45 -0.41 -1.83
N TYR A 95 -8.87 -1.23 -2.71
CA TYR A 95 -9.23 -1.24 -4.13
C TYR A 95 -10.67 -1.67 -4.36
N GLU A 96 -11.13 -2.76 -3.75
CA GLU A 96 -12.50 -3.25 -3.90
C GLU A 96 -13.51 -2.19 -3.45
N GLN A 97 -13.26 -1.54 -2.30
CA GLN A 97 -14.10 -0.46 -1.79
C GLN A 97 -14.08 0.78 -2.71
N ALA A 98 -12.91 1.16 -3.22
CA ALA A 98 -12.78 2.28 -4.16
C ALA A 98 -13.47 2.01 -5.50
N ALA A 99 -13.55 0.75 -5.93
CA ALA A 99 -14.31 0.31 -7.09
C ALA A 99 -15.83 0.17 -6.83
N GLY A 100 -16.30 0.52 -5.62
CA GLY A 100 -17.72 0.45 -5.26
C GLY A 100 -18.21 -0.95 -4.91
N HIS A 101 -17.30 -1.91 -4.73
CA HIS A 101 -17.64 -3.26 -4.31
C HIS A 101 -17.80 -3.33 -2.78
N THR A 102 -18.65 -4.23 -2.32
CA THR A 102 -18.74 -4.52 -0.88
C THR A 102 -17.68 -5.53 -0.52
N ALA A 103 -16.78 -5.17 0.38
CA ALA A 103 -15.68 -6.03 0.79
C ALA A 103 -15.42 -5.97 2.30
N THR A 104 -14.98 -7.11 2.84
CA THR A 104 -14.51 -7.27 4.22
C THR A 104 -13.23 -8.11 4.23
N MET A 105 -12.50 -8.10 5.35
CA MET A 105 -11.26 -8.84 5.53
C MET A 105 -11.42 -9.86 6.65
N LEU A 106 -10.89 -11.05 6.42
CA LEU A 106 -10.87 -12.17 7.34
C LEU A 106 -9.43 -12.57 7.64
N TRP A 107 -9.19 -13.00 8.87
CA TRP A 107 -8.00 -13.73 9.27
C TRP A 107 -8.33 -15.22 9.34
N ASP A 108 -7.64 -16.02 8.54
CA ASP A 108 -7.64 -17.46 8.71
C ASP A 108 -6.70 -17.87 9.86
N LEU A 109 -7.28 -18.35 10.96
CA LEU A 109 -6.55 -18.73 12.17
C LEU A 109 -5.72 -20.00 12.01
N ASP A 110 -6.05 -20.88 11.05
CA ASP A 110 -5.35 -22.16 10.87
C ASP A 110 -4.08 -22.00 10.02
N GLN A 111 -4.13 -21.15 8.99
CA GLN A 111 -3.01 -20.93 8.07
C GLN A 111 -2.23 -19.64 8.37
N ASP A 112 -2.73 -18.82 9.30
CA ASP A 112 -2.22 -17.49 9.60
C ASP A 112 -2.19 -16.56 8.36
N GLU A 113 -3.20 -16.69 7.49
CA GLU A 113 -3.30 -15.92 6.24
C GLU A 113 -4.42 -14.87 6.30
N ARG A 114 -4.39 -13.91 5.39
CA ARG A 114 -5.46 -12.90 5.25
C ARG A 114 -6.28 -13.18 4.02
N VAL A 115 -7.59 -13.00 4.14
CA VAL A 115 -8.54 -13.22 3.06
C VAL A 115 -9.38 -11.97 2.87
N VAL A 116 -9.50 -11.50 1.64
CA VAL A 116 -10.48 -10.49 1.26
C VAL A 116 -11.71 -11.19 0.70
N LEU A 117 -12.85 -10.96 1.34
CA LEU A 117 -14.16 -11.39 0.90
C LEU A 117 -14.82 -10.21 0.18
N SER A 118 -15.08 -10.32 -1.13
CA SER A 118 -15.67 -9.22 -1.91
C SER A 118 -16.83 -9.68 -2.78
N THR A 119 -17.92 -8.92 -2.74
CA THR A 119 -19.03 -9.00 -3.69
C THR A 119 -18.85 -7.90 -4.72
N ARG A 120 -18.41 -8.30 -5.93
CA ARG A 120 -18.36 -7.41 -7.08
C ARG A 120 -19.75 -7.30 -7.69
N VAL A 121 -20.31 -6.09 -7.68
CA VAL A 121 -21.51 -5.79 -8.45
C VAL A 121 -21.06 -5.78 -9.91
N HIS A 122 -21.55 -6.70 -10.73
CA HIS A 122 -21.28 -6.68 -12.17
C HIS A 122 -21.83 -5.36 -12.74
N GLU A 123 -21.00 -4.63 -13.51
CA GLU A 123 -21.47 -3.61 -14.46
C GLU A 123 -22.22 -4.25 -15.63
#